data_AF-A0A7W3NHY2-F1
#
_entry.id   AF-A0A7W3NHY2-F1
#
_cell.length_a   1.000
_cell.length_b   1.000
_cell.length_c   1.000
_cell.angle_alpha   90.00
_cell.angle_beta   90.00
_cell.angle_gamma   90.00
#
_symmetry.space_group_name_H-M   'P 1'
#
loop_
_entity.id
_entity.type
_entity.pdbx_description
1 polymer ?
#
loop_
_entity_poly.entity_id
_entity_poly.type
_entity_poly.pdbx_seq_one_letter_code
_entity_poly.pdbx_strand_id
1 'polypeptide(L)'
;MRFSVQETLPFEDLPEVPTASPWCQRWRERRHSWAHVRDGGFDARRYTVDVIPDEEPAKGFVLAHHYSGSYPAVTVQFGLYDVVDGERQLCGVAVFGVPVSTAVLTKPLPELRPYTESLVCSRFVLLDECPANSESWFLANCLKRLLASGVRGVVLAYAGADMFNDG
;
A
#
# COMPACT_ATOMS: atom_id res chain seq x y z
N MET A 1 20.50 -53.39 9.55
CA MET A 1 20.35 -52.04 10.16
C MET A 1 18.90 -51.61 9.99
N ARG A 2 18.16 -51.42 11.10
CA ARG A 2 16.79 -50.89 11.07
C ARG A 2 16.90 -49.40 11.40
N PHE A 3 16.38 -48.53 10.52
CA PHE A 3 16.29 -47.10 10.79
C PHE A 3 15.16 -46.85 11.80
N SER A 4 15.42 -45.97 12.78
CA SER A 4 14.43 -45.56 13.77
C SER A 4 13.32 -44.77 13.08
N VAL A 5 12.07 -45.10 13.39
CA VAL A 5 10.89 -44.30 13.02
C VAL A 5 11.07 -42.91 13.61
N GLN A 6 10.97 -41.87 12.78
CA GLN A 6 10.93 -40.48 13.25
C GLN A 6 9.64 -40.29 14.04
N GLU A 7 9.77 -39.89 15.30
CA GLU A 7 8.66 -39.54 16.16
C GLU A 7 8.02 -38.26 15.63
N THR A 8 6.75 -38.33 15.23
CA THR A 8 5.96 -37.18 14.79
C THR A 8 5.83 -36.18 15.93
N LEU A 9 6.41 -35.00 15.79
CA LEU A 9 6.21 -33.89 16.72
C LEU A 9 4.73 -33.48 16.69
N PRO A 10 4.07 -33.27 17.85
CA PRO A 10 2.71 -32.76 17.87
C PRO A 10 2.74 -31.32 17.35
N PHE A 11 2.08 -31.09 16.21
CA PHE A 11 1.75 -29.76 15.76
C PHE A 11 0.57 -29.29 16.61
N GLU A 12 0.85 -28.74 17.79
CA GLU A 12 -0.16 -27.96 18.50
C GLU A 12 -0.34 -26.65 17.72
N ASP A 13 -1.56 -26.41 17.26
CA ASP A 13 -1.99 -25.12 16.71
C ASP A 13 -1.82 -24.06 17.81
N LEU A 14 -0.65 -23.44 17.87
CA LEU A 14 -0.42 -22.31 18.75
C LEU A 14 -1.30 -21.16 18.25
N PRO A 15 -2.11 -20.54 19.12
CA PRO A 15 -2.92 -19.40 18.73
C PRO A 15 -1.99 -18.31 18.19
N GLU A 16 -2.21 -17.92 16.92
CA GLU A 16 -1.49 -16.81 16.30
C GLU A 16 -1.74 -15.55 17.14
N VAL A 17 -0.69 -15.07 17.80
CA VAL A 17 -0.71 -13.80 18.52
C VAL A 17 -0.33 -12.71 17.51
N PRO A 18 -1.25 -11.81 17.11
CA PRO A 18 -0.93 -10.76 16.16
C PRO A 18 0.21 -9.90 16.72
N THR A 19 1.36 -9.89 16.05
CA THR A 19 2.54 -9.12 16.48
C THR A 19 2.35 -7.61 16.21
N ALA A 20 1.34 -7.25 15.45
CA ALA A 20 0.94 -5.87 15.23
C ALA A 20 0.12 -5.35 16.42
N SER A 21 0.57 -4.25 17.02
CA SER A 21 -0.19 -3.55 18.06
C SER A 21 -1.58 -3.18 17.54
N PRO A 22 -2.67 -3.41 18.31
CA PRO A 22 -4.01 -2.93 17.96
C PRO A 22 -4.16 -1.42 18.17
N TRP A 23 -3.05 -0.73 18.47
CA TRP A 23 -2.95 0.71 18.63
C TRP A 23 -2.13 1.31 17.50
N CYS A 24 -2.74 2.24 16.77
CA CYS A 24 -2.06 3.02 15.74
C CYS A 24 -1.78 4.43 16.28
N GLN A 25 -0.54 4.89 16.15
CA GLN A 25 -0.22 6.30 16.39
C GLN A 25 -0.92 7.16 15.37
N ARG A 26 -1.58 8.21 15.85
CA ARG A 26 -2.21 9.28 15.09
C ARG A 26 -1.36 10.52 15.27
N TRP A 27 -1.14 11.24 14.19
CA TRP A 27 -0.53 12.56 14.23
C TRP A 27 -1.58 13.57 13.75
N ARG A 28 -1.97 14.51 14.62
CA ARG A 28 -2.85 15.63 14.28
C ARG A 28 -2.31 16.88 14.96
N GLU A 29 -2.12 17.96 14.20
CA GLU A 29 -1.68 19.26 14.74
C GLU A 29 -0.43 19.14 15.64
N ARG A 30 0.58 18.38 15.19
CA ARG A 30 1.84 18.08 15.93
C ARG A 30 1.65 17.34 17.26
N ARG A 31 0.45 16.84 17.56
CA ARG A 31 0.16 16.01 18.72
C ARG A 31 0.00 14.56 18.29
N HIS A 32 0.59 13.66 19.06
CA HIS A 32 0.36 12.24 18.88
C HIS A 32 -0.85 11.80 19.74
N SER A 33 -1.75 11.03 19.15
CA SER A 33 -2.79 10.28 19.88
C SER A 33 -2.74 8.82 19.47
N TRP A 34 -3.40 7.92 20.21
CA TRP A 34 -3.45 6.51 19.88
C TRP A 34 -4.90 6.14 19.58
N ALA A 35 -5.15 5.52 18.43
CA ALA A 35 -6.46 4.98 18.08
C ALA A 35 -6.43 3.46 18.18
N HIS A 36 -7.41 2.88 18.87
CA HIS A 36 -7.57 1.45 18.95
C HIS A 36 -8.35 0.93 17.73
N VAL A 37 -7.94 -0.21 17.17
CA VAL A 37 -8.58 -0.82 15.98
C VAL A 37 -10.08 -1.11 16.21
N ARG A 38 -10.55 -1.23 17.46
CA ARG A 38 -11.96 -1.48 17.79
C ARG A 38 -12.85 -0.25 17.84
N ASP A 39 -12.30 0.98 17.83
CA ASP A 39 -13.06 2.21 18.07
C ASP A 39 -13.67 2.82 16.78
N GLY A 40 -13.58 2.10 15.66
CA GLY A 40 -13.93 2.55 14.32
C GLY A 40 -12.99 1.90 13.32
N GLY A 41 -13.18 0.59 13.16
CA GLY A 41 -12.17 -0.31 12.60
C GLY A 41 -12.34 -0.48 11.10
N PHE A 42 -11.28 -0.22 10.36
CA PHE A 42 -11.14 -0.66 8.97
C PHE A 42 -11.49 -2.15 8.84
N ASP A 43 -12.56 -2.45 8.10
CA ASP A 43 -12.94 -3.82 7.76
C ASP A 43 -12.35 -4.18 6.40
N ALA A 44 -11.23 -4.90 6.40
CA ALA A 44 -10.55 -5.33 5.18
C ALA A 44 -11.45 -6.12 4.21
N ARG A 45 -12.53 -6.77 4.71
CA ARG A 45 -13.46 -7.56 3.87
C ARG A 45 -14.32 -6.68 2.96
N ARG A 46 -14.47 -5.39 3.31
CA ARG A 46 -15.17 -4.39 2.51
C ARG A 46 -14.32 -3.89 1.35
N TYR A 47 -13.00 -4.11 1.38
CA TYR A 47 -12.09 -3.55 0.39
C TYR A 47 -11.48 -4.61 -0.50
N THR A 48 -11.26 -4.25 -1.75
CA THR A 48 -10.51 -5.05 -2.71
C THR A 48 -9.44 -4.20 -3.37
N VAL A 49 -8.33 -4.83 -3.75
CA VAL A 49 -7.22 -4.17 -4.44
C VAL A 49 -6.99 -4.90 -5.73
N ASP A 50 -7.08 -4.20 -6.87
CA ASP A 50 -6.82 -4.79 -8.18
C ASP A 50 -5.99 -3.88 -9.06
N VAL A 51 -5.34 -4.48 -10.06
CA VAL A 51 -4.67 -3.73 -11.13
C VAL A 51 -5.73 -3.00 -11.93
N ILE A 52 -5.49 -1.73 -12.23
CA ILE A 52 -6.30 -0.97 -13.18
C ILE A 52 -5.65 -1.17 -14.56
N PRO A 53 -6.31 -1.83 -15.53
CA PRO A 53 -5.70 -2.11 -16.83
C PRO A 53 -5.56 -0.85 -17.69
N ASP A 54 -6.59 0.00 -17.69
CA ASP A 54 -6.62 1.25 -18.46
C ASP A 54 -6.16 2.44 -17.63
N GLU A 55 -5.39 3.34 -18.22
CA GLU A 55 -4.84 4.51 -17.52
C GLU A 55 -5.93 5.51 -17.08
N GLU A 56 -7.00 5.66 -17.86
CA GLU A 56 -8.02 6.71 -17.71
C GLU A 56 -8.70 6.73 -16.32
N PRO A 57 -9.20 5.61 -15.74
CA PRO A 57 -9.78 5.62 -14.39
C PRO A 57 -8.78 6.07 -13.31
N ALA A 58 -7.54 5.60 -13.37
CA ALA A 58 -6.51 5.95 -12.40
C ALA A 58 -6.07 7.41 -12.55
N LYS A 59 -5.93 7.86 -13.80
CA LYS A 59 -5.55 9.23 -14.15
C LYS A 59 -6.60 10.23 -13.71
N GLY A 60 -7.87 9.99 -14.02
CA GLY A 60 -8.98 10.85 -13.57
C GLY A 60 -9.00 11.01 -12.05
N PHE A 61 -8.86 9.89 -11.33
CA PHE A 61 -8.83 9.89 -9.87
C PHE A 61 -7.62 10.66 -9.31
N VAL A 62 -6.41 10.40 -9.82
CA VAL A 62 -5.19 11.08 -9.36
C VAL A 62 -5.22 12.58 -9.65
N LEU A 63 -5.67 12.99 -10.83
CA LEU A 63 -5.76 14.41 -11.18
C LEU A 63 -6.76 15.16 -10.29
N ALA A 64 -7.84 14.49 -9.86
CA ALA A 64 -8.85 15.08 -8.99
C ALA A 64 -8.40 15.16 -7.52
N HIS A 65 -7.63 14.19 -7.02
CA HIS A 65 -7.40 14.02 -5.58
C HIS A 65 -5.94 14.18 -5.13
N HIS A 66 -4.96 14.10 -6.03
CA HIS A 66 -3.54 14.23 -5.65
C HIS A 66 -3.07 15.69 -5.76
N TYR A 67 -2.41 16.19 -4.72
CA TYR A 67 -1.98 17.61 -4.62
C TYR A 67 -1.18 18.12 -5.84
N SER A 68 -0.42 17.24 -6.51
CA SER A 68 0.41 17.63 -7.65
C SER A 68 -0.33 17.82 -8.97
N GLY A 69 -1.62 17.44 -9.05
CA GLY A 69 -2.46 17.60 -10.24
C GLY A 69 -1.88 17.02 -11.54
N SER A 70 -1.01 16.01 -11.44
CA SER A 70 -0.29 15.47 -12.60
C SER A 70 -0.19 13.95 -12.56
N TYR A 71 -0.18 13.33 -13.73
CA TYR A 71 -0.15 11.89 -13.88
C TYR A 71 1.17 11.43 -14.54
N PRO A 72 2.06 10.74 -13.80
CA PRO A 72 3.39 10.37 -14.27
C PRO A 72 3.37 9.09 -15.13
N ALA A 73 4.52 8.74 -15.72
CA ALA A 73 4.68 7.49 -16.46
C ALA A 73 4.42 6.27 -15.56
N VAL A 74 3.59 5.35 -16.05
CA VAL A 74 3.09 4.19 -15.31
C VAL A 74 3.75 2.91 -15.80
N THR A 75 4.19 2.07 -14.85
CA THR A 75 4.51 0.66 -15.11
C THR A 75 3.37 -0.24 -14.64
N VAL A 76 2.82 0.06 -13.46
CA VAL A 76 1.63 -0.61 -12.94
C VAL A 76 0.88 0.32 -11.99
N GLN A 77 -0.43 0.21 -12.01
CA GLN A 77 -1.34 1.03 -11.22
C GLN A 77 -2.36 0.11 -10.54
N PHE A 78 -2.65 0.41 -9.29
CA PHE A 78 -3.62 -0.34 -8.50
C PHE A 78 -4.71 0.61 -8.04
N GLY A 79 -5.94 0.08 -7.99
CA GLY A 79 -7.06 0.73 -7.34
C GLY A 79 -7.37 0.04 -6.01
N LEU A 80 -7.64 0.84 -4.99
CA LEU A 80 -8.38 0.43 -3.81
C LEU A 80 -9.86 0.67 -4.09
N TYR A 81 -10.67 -0.36 -3.87
CA TYR A 81 -12.08 -0.29 -4.11
C TYR A 81 -12.87 -0.68 -2.88
N ASP A 82 -13.82 0.18 -2.54
CA ASP A 82 -14.84 -0.07 -1.54
C ASP A 82 -15.97 -0.90 -2.18
N VAL A 83 -16.31 -2.03 -1.57
CA VAL A 83 -17.34 -2.95 -2.02
C VAL A 83 -18.53 -2.88 -1.06
N VAL A 84 -19.62 -2.28 -1.52
CA VAL A 84 -20.87 -2.10 -0.76
C VAL A 84 -22.01 -2.66 -1.57
N ASP A 85 -22.77 -3.60 -1.00
CA ASP A 85 -23.94 -4.22 -1.64
C ASP A 85 -23.68 -4.81 -3.05
N GLY A 86 -22.44 -5.24 -3.29
CA GLY A 86 -21.99 -5.81 -4.58
C GLY A 86 -21.49 -4.76 -5.58
N GLU A 87 -21.68 -3.47 -5.31
CA GLU A 87 -21.13 -2.38 -6.10
C GLU A 87 -19.70 -2.08 -5.69
N ARG A 88 -18.86 -1.75 -6.67
CA ARG A 88 -17.42 -1.54 -6.47
C ARG A 88 -17.04 -0.12 -6.84
N GLN A 89 -16.68 0.68 -5.84
CA GLN A 89 -16.35 2.10 -6.00
C GLN A 89 -14.86 2.34 -5.78
N LEU A 90 -14.21 3.05 -6.71
CA LEU A 90 -12.79 3.40 -6.59
C LEU A 90 -12.63 4.47 -5.50
N CYS A 91 -11.89 4.14 -4.45
CA CYS A 91 -11.63 5.03 -3.31
C CYS A 91 -10.15 5.27 -3.03
N GLY A 92 -9.25 4.70 -3.82
CA GLY A 92 -7.83 5.03 -3.78
C GLY A 92 -7.06 4.52 -4.99
N VAL A 93 -5.92 5.15 -5.30
CA VAL A 93 -5.05 4.81 -6.41
C VAL A 93 -3.58 4.83 -5.97
N ALA A 94 -2.84 3.81 -6.39
CA ALA A 94 -1.40 3.70 -6.23
C ALA A 94 -0.74 3.52 -7.61
N VAL A 95 0.15 4.43 -8.00
CA VAL A 95 0.85 4.41 -9.30
C VAL A 95 2.33 4.14 -9.07
N PHE A 96 2.80 3.01 -9.62
CA PHE A 96 4.19 2.60 -9.59
C PHE A 96 4.80 2.73 -10.99
N GLY A 97 6.02 3.26 -11.06
CA GLY A 97 6.64 3.51 -12.34
C GLY A 97 8.12 3.86 -12.27
N VAL A 98 8.55 4.55 -13.32
CA VAL A 98 9.93 4.98 -13.53
C VAL A 98 10.09 6.42 -13.03
N PRO A 99 10.98 6.70 -12.06
CA PRO A 99 11.28 8.06 -11.67
C PRO A 99 12.01 8.82 -12.79
N VAL A 100 11.93 10.16 -12.74
CA VAL A 100 12.66 11.04 -13.67
C VAL A 100 14.18 10.84 -13.59
N SER A 101 14.70 10.47 -12.42
CA SER A 101 16.11 10.14 -12.22
C SER A 101 16.27 8.71 -11.73
N THR A 102 17.08 7.92 -12.44
CA THR A 102 17.51 6.56 -12.02
C THR A 102 18.07 6.53 -10.60
N ALA A 103 18.70 7.63 -10.17
CA ALA A 103 19.33 7.76 -8.85
C ALA A 103 18.33 7.63 -7.69
N VAL A 104 17.04 7.88 -7.93
CA VAL A 104 15.97 7.64 -6.94
C VAL A 104 15.91 6.16 -6.55
N LEU A 105 16.23 5.25 -7.48
CA LEU A 105 16.25 3.81 -7.22
C LEU A 105 17.66 3.32 -6.88
N THR A 106 18.67 3.72 -7.66
CA THR A 106 20.02 3.13 -7.53
C THR A 106 20.78 3.57 -6.28
N LYS A 107 20.44 4.71 -5.67
CA LYS A 107 21.03 5.12 -4.39
C LYS A 107 20.51 4.30 -3.20
N PRO A 108 19.19 4.18 -2.97
CA PRO A 108 18.66 3.39 -1.85
C PRO A 108 18.67 1.88 -2.11
N LEU A 109 18.61 1.44 -3.38
CA LEU A 109 18.49 0.05 -3.79
C LEU A 109 19.55 -0.34 -4.83
N PRO A 110 20.86 -0.23 -4.51
CA PRO A 110 21.95 -0.36 -5.49
C PRO A 110 22.06 -1.75 -6.13
N GLU A 111 21.58 -2.79 -5.46
CA GLU A 111 21.67 -4.18 -5.92
C GLU A 111 20.51 -4.60 -6.83
N LEU A 112 19.47 -3.78 -6.95
CA LEU A 112 18.28 -4.11 -7.74
C LEU A 112 18.33 -3.47 -9.12
N ARG A 113 18.00 -4.24 -10.17
CA ARG A 113 17.87 -3.68 -11.52
C ARG A 113 16.72 -2.65 -11.56
N PRO A 114 16.98 -1.37 -11.89
CA PRO A 114 15.94 -0.36 -11.96
C PRO A 114 14.90 -0.72 -13.02
N TYR A 115 13.65 -0.31 -12.78
CA TYR A 115 12.51 -0.44 -13.69
C TYR A 115 11.98 -1.87 -13.90
N THR A 116 12.65 -2.86 -13.31
CA THR A 116 12.25 -4.27 -13.37
C THR A 116 12.20 -4.87 -11.97
N GLU A 117 13.30 -4.80 -11.21
CA GLU A 117 13.35 -5.25 -9.82
C GLU A 117 13.10 -4.11 -8.83
N SER A 118 13.20 -2.84 -9.26
CA SER A 118 12.83 -1.69 -8.43
C SER A 118 11.99 -0.64 -9.15
N LEU A 119 11.00 -0.09 -8.45
CA LEU A 119 10.08 0.93 -8.94
C LEU A 119 9.94 2.08 -7.92
N VAL A 120 9.43 3.23 -8.37
CA VAL A 120 9.00 4.31 -7.47
C VAL A 120 7.47 4.27 -7.34
N CYS A 121 6.95 4.39 -6.11
CA CYS A 121 5.56 4.77 -5.92
C CYS A 121 5.46 6.28 -6.10
N SER A 122 4.90 6.68 -7.24
CA SER A 122 4.90 8.09 -7.66
C SER A 122 3.60 8.80 -7.27
N ARG A 123 2.49 8.07 -7.17
CA ARG A 123 1.22 8.57 -6.67
C ARG A 123 0.64 7.56 -5.72
N PHE A 124 0.23 8.02 -4.55
CA PHE A 124 -0.47 7.21 -3.57
C PHE A 124 -1.52 8.09 -2.91
N VAL A 125 -2.78 7.90 -3.28
CA VAL A 125 -3.89 8.76 -2.86
C VAL A 125 -5.10 7.91 -2.54
N LEU A 126 -5.77 8.23 -1.44
CA LEU A 126 -7.04 7.65 -1.01
C LEU A 126 -8.02 8.80 -0.74
N LEU A 127 -9.31 8.52 -0.79
CA LEU A 127 -10.33 9.47 -0.35
C LEU A 127 -10.29 9.65 1.17
N ASP A 128 -10.63 10.85 1.67
CA ASP A 128 -10.64 11.18 3.09
C ASP A 128 -11.63 10.34 3.90
N GLU A 129 -12.67 9.81 3.26
CA GLU A 129 -13.66 8.91 3.86
C GLU A 129 -13.11 7.50 4.12
N CYS A 130 -11.94 7.16 3.58
CA CYS A 130 -11.32 5.86 3.84
C CYS A 130 -11.00 5.72 5.34
N PRO A 131 -11.46 4.64 5.99
CA PRO A 131 -11.14 4.40 7.40
C PRO A 131 -9.63 4.31 7.61
N ALA A 132 -9.20 4.67 8.79
CA ALA A 132 -7.80 4.55 9.15
C ALA A 132 -7.25 3.13 8.99
N ASN A 133 -6.00 3.02 8.55
CA ASN A 133 -5.32 1.78 8.14
C ASN A 133 -5.64 1.33 6.71
N SER A 134 -6.55 1.99 6.01
CA SER A 134 -6.78 1.73 4.57
C SER A 134 -5.49 1.94 3.77
N GLU A 135 -4.70 2.97 4.09
CA GLU A 135 -3.43 3.28 3.42
C GLU A 135 -2.43 2.13 3.56
N SER A 136 -2.12 1.74 4.79
CA SER A 136 -1.14 0.68 5.07
C SER A 136 -1.59 -0.66 4.52
N TRP A 137 -2.89 -0.98 4.62
CA TRP A 137 -3.44 -2.22 4.09
C TRP A 137 -3.42 -2.24 2.56
N PHE A 138 -3.80 -1.13 1.91
CA PHE A 138 -3.75 -0.99 0.46
C PHE A 138 -2.31 -1.13 -0.05
N LEU A 139 -1.38 -0.38 0.55
CA LEU A 139 0.03 -0.42 0.19
C LEU A 139 0.61 -1.84 0.35
N ALA A 140 0.32 -2.53 1.46
CA ALA A 140 0.77 -3.90 1.66
C ALA A 140 0.26 -4.86 0.58
N ASN A 141 -0.99 -4.70 0.12
CA ASN A 141 -1.55 -5.50 -0.98
C ASN A 141 -0.88 -5.17 -2.33
N CYS A 142 -0.62 -3.91 -2.62
CA CYS A 142 0.15 -3.51 -3.81
C CYS A 142 1.55 -4.15 -3.80
N LEU A 143 2.27 -4.04 -2.68
CA LEU A 143 3.62 -4.60 -2.53
C LEU A 143 3.63 -6.14 -2.70
N LYS A 144 2.64 -6.86 -2.16
CA LYS A 144 2.49 -8.31 -2.38
C LYS A 144 2.35 -8.66 -3.86
N ARG A 145 1.50 -7.92 -4.60
CA ARG A 145 1.29 -8.12 -6.04
C ARG A 145 2.54 -7.77 -6.86
N LEU A 146 3.22 -6.68 -6.50
CA LEU A 146 4.50 -6.30 -7.10
C LEU A 146 5.58 -7.37 -6.89
N LEU A 147 5.67 -7.91 -5.69
CA LEU A 147 6.61 -8.99 -5.36
C LEU A 147 6.34 -10.24 -6.20
N ALA A 148 5.07 -10.61 -6.38
CA ALA A 148 4.66 -11.72 -7.23
C ALA A 148 5.02 -11.49 -8.71
N SER A 149 5.07 -10.24 -9.17
CA SER A 149 5.48 -9.86 -10.52
C SER A 149 7.00 -9.71 -10.72
N GLY A 150 7.81 -9.91 -9.67
CA GLY A 150 9.28 -9.86 -9.73
C GLY A 150 9.91 -8.55 -9.23
N VAL A 151 9.12 -7.56 -8.81
CA VAL A 151 9.64 -6.33 -8.18
C VAL A 151 10.10 -6.66 -6.76
N ARG A 152 11.34 -6.31 -6.42
CA ARG A 152 11.99 -6.62 -5.14
C ARG A 152 12.14 -5.42 -4.22
N GLY A 153 12.03 -4.21 -4.74
CA GLY A 153 12.09 -2.99 -3.94
C GLY A 153 11.24 -1.87 -4.51
N VAL A 154 10.66 -1.07 -3.63
CA VAL A 154 9.93 0.13 -4.03
C VAL A 154 10.43 1.29 -3.19
N VAL A 155 10.71 2.41 -3.85
CA VAL A 155 10.95 3.69 -3.19
C VAL A 155 9.64 4.46 -3.15
N LEU A 156 9.15 4.78 -1.96
CA LEU A 156 8.00 5.65 -1.79
C LEU A 156 8.51 7.09 -1.67
N ALA A 157 8.16 7.93 -2.64
CA ALA A 157 8.37 9.36 -2.52
C ALA A 157 7.19 9.95 -1.72
N TYR A 158 7.38 10.11 -0.41
CA TYR A 158 6.44 10.88 0.40
C TYR A 158 6.64 12.36 0.09
N ALA A 159 5.75 12.93 -0.71
CA ALA A 159 5.48 14.35 -0.61
C ALA A 159 4.33 14.47 0.39
N GLY A 160 4.60 15.07 1.55
CA GLY A 160 3.62 15.18 2.62
C GLY A 160 2.31 15.76 2.09
N ALA A 161 1.19 15.16 2.49
CA ALA A 161 -0.09 15.85 2.50
C ALA A 161 0.11 17.18 3.23
N ASP A 162 -0.07 18.27 2.50
CA ASP A 162 -0.33 19.63 2.94
C ASP A 162 0.27 20.02 4.30
N MET A 163 1.53 20.44 4.26
CA MET A 163 2.11 21.27 5.33
C MET A 163 1.90 22.78 5.12
N PHE A 164 1.11 23.21 4.13
CA PHE A 164 0.79 24.63 3.94
C PHE A 164 -0.60 24.83 3.34
N ASN A 165 -1.59 25.09 4.20
CA ASN A 165 -2.60 26.11 3.90
C ASN A 165 -3.19 26.63 5.23
N ASP A 166 -2.47 27.54 5.87
CA ASP A 166 -3.03 28.47 6.85
C ASP A 166 -2.66 29.88 6.38
N GLY A 167 -3.67 30.67 6.01
CA GLY A 167 -3.72 32.15 6.10
C GLY A 167 -2.72 32.97 5.29
#